data_AF-A0A6M3YWI3-F1
#
_entry.id   AF-A0A6M3YWI3-F1
#
_cell.length_a   1.000
_cell.length_b   1.000
_cell.length_c   1.000
_cell.angle_alpha   90.00
_cell.angle_beta   90.00
_cell.angle_gamma   90.00
#
_symmetry.space_group_name_H-M   'P 1'
#
loop_
_entity.id
_entity.type
_entity.pdbx_description
1 polymer ?
#
loop_
_entity_poly.entity_id
_entity_poly.type
_entity_poly.pdbx_seq_one_letter_code
_entity_poly.pdbx_strand_id
1 'polypeptide(L)'
;MKMAPSLVRLYEQMPEPKYVIAMGACTITGGMFSTDSYSTVRGVDKLIPVDVYLPGCPPKPEAIIDAITKLRKKISRKIFEDRTVYQQENRCFTTNHKFYLATQYSYWKLRSRITLSITIYFRDTFWI
;
A
#
# COMPACT_ATOMS: atom_id res chain seq x y z
N MET A 1 0.22 -9.13 5.18
CA MET A 1 -0.40 -8.08 4.33
C MET A 1 -0.51 -6.76 5.07
N LYS A 2 0.61 -6.15 5.46
CA LYS A 2 0.60 -4.92 6.27
C LYS A 2 0.42 -3.65 5.43
N MET A 3 1.00 -3.64 4.22
CA MET A 3 1.08 -2.46 3.34
C MET A 3 -0.10 -2.30 2.37
N ALA A 4 -0.90 -3.35 2.14
CA ALA A 4 -2.01 -3.33 1.20
C ALA A 4 -3.02 -2.19 1.44
N PRO A 5 -3.54 -1.96 2.66
CA PRO A 5 -4.50 -0.86 2.88
C PRO A 5 -3.86 0.52 2.76
N SER A 6 -2.58 0.66 3.11
CA SER A 6 -1.86 1.94 2.97
C SER A 6 -1.66 2.32 1.50
N LEU A 7 -1.40 1.34 0.64
CA LEU A 7 -1.25 1.55 -0.80
C LEU A 7 -2.57 2.02 -1.45
N VAL A 8 -3.69 1.42 -1.08
CA VAL A 8 -5.02 1.86 -1.56
C VAL A 8 -5.31 3.31 -1.12
N ARG A 9 -5.03 3.65 0.15
CA ARG A 9 -5.20 5.02 0.65
C ARG A 9 -4.37 6.04 -0.12
N LEU A 10 -3.12 5.71 -0.46
CA LEU A 10 -2.28 6.59 -1.27
C LEU A 10 -2.89 6.83 -2.65
N TYR A 11 -3.44 5.80 -3.28
CA TYR A 11 -4.08 5.91 -4.57
C TYR A 11 -5.36 6.75 -4.53
N GLU A 12 -6.15 6.64 -3.46
CA GLU A 12 -7.35 7.46 -3.23
C GLU A 12 -7.01 8.93 -3.02
N GLN A 13 -5.86 9.23 -2.40
CA GLN A 13 -5.41 10.60 -2.14
C GLN A 13 -4.85 11.34 -3.36
N MET A 14 -4.56 10.63 -4.46
CA MET A 14 -4.03 11.24 -5.69
C MET A 14 -5.16 11.86 -6.54
N PRO A 15 -4.99 13.09 -7.06
CA PRO A 15 -5.95 13.71 -7.96
C PRO A 15 -6.00 12.97 -9.31
N GLU A 16 -7.14 13.09 -10.00
CA GLU A 16 -7.29 12.66 -11.38
C GLU A 16 -6.59 13.66 -12.32
N PRO A 17 -5.82 13.26 -13.36
CA PRO A 17 -5.58 11.92 -13.90
C PRO A 17 -4.39 11.19 -13.24
N LYS A 18 -4.59 9.93 -12.86
CA LYS A 18 -3.56 9.07 -12.26
C LYS A 18 -3.32 7.81 -13.10
N TYR A 19 -2.06 7.39 -13.16
CA TYR A 19 -1.61 6.22 -13.90
C TYR A 19 -0.72 5.34 -13.03
N VAL A 20 -0.90 4.03 -13.13
CA VAL A 20 -0.18 3.07 -12.29
C VAL A 20 0.65 2.12 -13.15
N ILE A 21 1.94 2.02 -12.86
CA ILE A 21 2.84 1.06 -13.50
C ILE A 21 3.15 -0.06 -12.49
N ALA A 22 2.87 -1.31 -12.84
CA ALA A 22 3.30 -2.47 -12.06
C ALA A 22 4.72 -2.85 -12.47
N MET A 23 5.68 -2.60 -11.58
CA MET A 23 7.10 -2.87 -11.81
C MET A 23 7.53 -4.17 -11.12
N GLY A 24 8.08 -5.09 -11.92
CA GLY A 24 8.70 -6.32 -11.47
C GLY A 24 7.71 -7.46 -11.16
N ALA A 25 8.21 -8.69 -11.19
CA ALA A 25 7.40 -9.91 -11.06
C ALA A 25 6.59 -9.95 -9.75
N CYS A 26 7.12 -9.37 -8.67
CA CYS A 26 6.45 -9.32 -7.37
C CYS A 26 5.14 -8.53 -7.40
N THR A 27 5.06 -7.44 -8.17
CA THR A 27 3.85 -6.61 -8.23
C THR A 27 2.83 -7.14 -9.22
N ILE A 28 3.23 -7.95 -10.20
CA ILE A 28 2.34 -8.51 -11.22
C ILE A 28 1.67 -9.79 -10.70
N THR A 29 2.46 -10.79 -10.29
CA THR A 29 1.94 -12.12 -9.88
C THR A 29 2.31 -12.51 -8.45
N GLY A 30 3.11 -11.69 -7.75
CA GLY A 30 3.74 -12.06 -6.49
C GLY A 30 5.16 -12.64 -6.65
N GLY A 31 5.62 -12.86 -7.89
CA GLY A 31 6.99 -13.26 -8.20
C GLY A 31 7.45 -14.51 -7.45
N MET A 32 8.65 -14.48 -6.87
CA MET A 32 9.18 -15.61 -6.09
C MET A 32 8.32 -15.97 -4.88
N PHE A 33 7.57 -15.01 -4.35
CA PHE A 33 6.78 -15.23 -3.15
C PHE A 33 5.49 -15.97 -3.45
N SER A 34 5.10 -16.09 -4.73
CA SER A 34 3.80 -16.56 -5.24
C SER A 34 3.33 -17.95 -4.74
N THR A 35 4.25 -18.81 -4.31
CA THR A 35 3.93 -20.14 -3.74
C THR A 35 3.97 -20.12 -2.21
N ASP A 36 5.03 -19.57 -1.60
CA ASP A 36 5.36 -19.93 -0.21
C ASP A 36 4.94 -18.90 0.84
N SER A 37 4.60 -17.67 0.44
CA SER A 37 4.31 -16.61 1.41
C SER A 37 2.82 -16.48 1.75
N TYR A 38 2.46 -16.60 3.03
CA TYR A 38 1.09 -16.36 3.55
C TYR A 38 0.71 -14.87 3.62
N SER A 39 1.70 -13.98 3.62
CA SER A 39 1.52 -12.58 3.99
C SER A 39 1.57 -11.60 2.82
N THR A 40 1.93 -12.04 1.62
CA THR A 40 2.05 -11.16 0.44
C THR A 40 0.77 -11.18 -0.39
N VAL A 41 0.49 -10.07 -1.06
CA VAL A 41 -0.62 -9.97 -2.01
C VAL A 41 -0.12 -10.49 -3.37
N ARG A 42 -0.86 -11.43 -3.96
CA ARG A 42 -0.59 -11.97 -5.29
C ARG A 42 -1.07 -10.98 -6.34
N GLY A 43 -0.20 -10.03 -6.71
CA GLY A 43 -0.48 -9.01 -7.71
C GLY A 43 -1.16 -7.75 -7.15
N VAL A 44 -0.76 -6.58 -7.64
CA VAL A 44 -1.32 -5.28 -7.27
C VAL A 44 -2.68 -5.04 -7.94
N ASP A 45 -2.98 -5.76 -9.02
CA ASP A 45 -4.21 -5.67 -9.82
C ASP A 45 -5.48 -5.96 -9.01
N LYS A 46 -5.33 -6.69 -7.90
CA LYS A 46 -6.43 -6.99 -6.96
C LYS A 46 -6.82 -5.79 -6.11
N LEU A 47 -5.93 -4.81 -5.97
CA LEU A 47 -6.12 -3.63 -5.13
C LEU A 47 -6.42 -2.39 -5.96
N ILE A 48 -5.67 -2.18 -7.04
CA ILE A 48 -5.69 -0.95 -7.83
C ILE A 48 -5.60 -1.32 -9.32
N PRO A 49 -6.31 -0.60 -10.22
CA PRO A 49 -6.16 -0.81 -11.66
C PRO A 49 -4.76 -0.41 -12.13
N VAL A 50 -4.11 -1.31 -12.88
CA VAL A 50 -2.77 -1.09 -13.45
C VAL A 50 -2.87 -0.72 -14.93
N ASP A 51 -2.08 0.26 -15.36
CA ASP A 51 -2.05 0.71 -16.75
C ASP A 51 -1.03 0.00 -17.62
N VAL A 52 0.15 -0.27 -17.07
CA VAL A 52 1.30 -0.85 -17.78
C VAL A 52 2.01 -1.83 -16.85
N TYR A 53 2.32 -3.01 -17.39
CA TYR A 53 3.08 -4.04 -16.70
C TYR A 53 4.53 -4.05 -17.21
N LEU A 54 5.48 -4.06 -16.27
CA LEU A 54 6.90 -4.17 -16.54
C LEU A 54 7.47 -5.44 -15.88
N PRO A 55 7.68 -6.54 -16.63
CA PRO A 55 8.26 -7.75 -16.07
C PRO A 55 9.75 -7.57 -15.76
N GLY A 56 10.22 -8.23 -14.70
CA GLY A 56 11.63 -8.26 -14.28
C GLY A 56 11.82 -8.57 -12.80
N CYS A 57 13.00 -9.02 -12.39
CA CYS A 57 13.30 -9.29 -10.98
C CYS A 57 14.81 -9.12 -10.69
N PRO A 58 15.31 -7.87 -10.56
CA PRO A 58 14.69 -6.59 -10.90
C PRO A 58 14.74 -6.30 -12.41
N PRO A 59 13.84 -5.46 -12.96
CA PRO A 59 13.91 -5.07 -14.37
C PRO A 59 15.15 -4.21 -14.64
N LYS A 60 15.70 -4.34 -15.85
CA LYS A 60 16.81 -3.51 -16.31
C LYS A 60 16.37 -2.04 -16.48
N PRO A 61 17.27 -1.06 -16.27
CA PRO A 61 16.92 0.36 -16.38
C PRO A 61 16.37 0.73 -17.77
N GLU A 62 16.85 0.10 -18.84
CA GLU A 62 16.34 0.33 -20.20
C GLU A 62 14.87 -0.06 -20.33
N ALA A 63 14.46 -1.14 -19.64
CA ALA A 63 13.08 -1.62 -19.66
C ALA A 63 12.14 -0.66 -18.90
N ILE A 64 12.65 0.05 -17.88
CA ILE A 64 11.91 1.10 -17.18
C ILE A 64 11.64 2.29 -18.13
N ILE A 65 12.66 2.71 -18.90
CA ILE A 65 12.53 3.79 -19.87
C ILE A 65 11.52 3.42 -20.97
N ASP A 66 11.55 2.17 -21.45
CA ASP A 66 10.56 1.67 -22.41
C ASP A 66 9.14 1.65 -21.82
N ALA A 67 8.98 1.24 -20.57
CA ALA A 67 7.68 1.27 -19.88
C ALA A 67 7.12 2.70 -19.76
N ILE A 68 7.96 3.68 -19.42
CA ILE A 68 7.57 5.10 -19.38
C ILE A 68 7.19 5.59 -20.79
N THR A 69 7.94 5.17 -21.81
CA THR A 69 7.64 5.53 -23.21
C THR A 69 6.31 4.94 -23.68
N LYS A 70 6.01 3.68 -23.30
CA LYS A 70 4.71 3.04 -23.54
C LYS A 70 3.59 3.76 -22.80
N LEU A 71 3.81 4.17 -21.54
CA LEU A 71 2.82 4.93 -20.78
C LEU A 71 2.52 6.28 -21.47
N ARG A 72 3.55 7.03 -21.89
CA ARG A 72 3.37 8.28 -22.64
C ARG A 72 2.50 8.08 -23.88
N LYS A 73 2.77 7.04 -24.68
CA LYS A 73 1.96 6.69 -25.85
C LYS A 73 0.50 6.37 -25.48
N LYS A 74 0.27 5.69 -24.34
CA LYS A 74 -1.07 5.38 -23.84
C LYS A 74 -1.83 6.65 -23.44
N ILE A 75 -1.16 7.57 -22.74
CA ILE A 75 -1.74 8.87 -22.34
C ILE A 75 -2.12 9.69 -23.57
N SER A 76 -1.25 9.78 -24.58
CA SER A 76 -1.54 10.51 -25.82
C SER A 76 -2.78 9.99 -26.55
N ARG A 77 -3.07 8.68 -26.45
CA ARG A 77 -4.31 8.10 -27.02
C ARG A 77 -5.53 8.39 -26.14
N LYS A 78 -5.41 8.22 -24.82
CA LYS A 78 -6.51 8.41 -23.85
C LYS A 78 -7.11 9.82 -23.85
N ILE A 79 -6.29 10.85 -24.11
CA ILE A 79 -6.76 12.25 -24.22
C ILE A 79 -7.88 12.40 -25.28
N PHE A 80 -7.95 11.51 -26.28
CA PHE A 80 -9.00 11.52 -27.29
C PHE A 80 -10.31 10.85 -26.83
N GLU A 81 -10.25 9.93 -25.85
CA GLU A 81 -11.36 9.05 -25.47
C GLU A 81 -12.04 9.46 -24.13
N ASP A 82 -11.35 10.18 -23.25
CA ASP A 82 -11.67 10.17 -21.81
C ASP A 82 -12.26 11.47 -21.25
N ARG A 83 -13.56 11.71 -21.52
CA ARG A 83 -14.34 12.70 -20.75
C ARG A 83 -15.30 12.08 -19.73
N THR A 84 -15.40 10.75 -19.61
CA THR A 84 -16.59 10.15 -18.96
C THR A 84 -16.36 9.00 -17.97
N VAL A 85 -15.15 8.48 -17.70
CA VAL A 85 -15.02 7.12 -17.10
C VAL A 85 -14.53 7.06 -15.64
N TYR A 86 -14.15 8.15 -14.97
CA TYR A 86 -13.61 8.08 -13.60
C TYR A 86 -14.61 8.34 -12.45
N GLN A 87 -15.91 8.11 -12.65
CA GLN A 87 -16.85 8.13 -11.54
C GLN A 87 -16.85 6.78 -10.82
N GLN A 88 -16.16 6.68 -9.67
CA GLN A 88 -16.42 5.61 -8.72
C GLN A 88 -17.89 5.71 -8.29
N GLU A 89 -18.72 4.77 -8.72
CA GLU A 89 -20.10 4.69 -8.27
C GLU A 89 -20.14 4.39 -6.77
N ASN A 90 -20.61 5.33 -5.97
CA ASN A 90 -20.73 5.19 -4.52
C ASN A 90 -21.96 4.35 -4.17
N ARG A 91 -21.86 3.03 -4.36
CA ARG A 91 -22.87 2.09 -3.86
C ARG A 91 -22.64 1.83 -2.38
N CYS A 92 -23.29 2.61 -1.53
CA CYS A 92 -23.26 2.43 -0.08
C CYS A 92 -24.34 1.42 0.34
N PHE A 93 -23.92 0.29 0.91
CA PHE A 93 -24.82 -0.67 1.56
C PHE A 93 -24.55 -0.63 3.07
N THR A 94 -25.58 -0.31 3.85
CA THR A 94 -25.51 -0.30 5.32
C THR A 94 -26.12 -1.60 5.85
N THR A 95 -25.29 -2.45 6.48
CA THR A 95 -25.75 -3.66 7.17
C THR A 95 -25.42 -3.59 8.65
N ASN A 96 -26.40 -3.85 9.52
CA ASN A 96 -26.19 -3.96 10.97
C ASN A 96 -25.48 -5.28 11.30
N HIS A 97 -24.34 -5.22 12.02
CA HIS A 97 -23.60 -6.39 12.46
C HIS A 97 -23.64 -6.52 13.99
N LYS A 98 -23.71 -7.76 14.50
CA LYS A 98 -23.59 -8.06 15.95
C LYS A 98 -22.15 -8.48 16.29
N PHE A 99 -21.16 -7.66 15.91
CA PHE A 99 -19.78 -7.88 16.35
C PHE A 99 -19.59 -7.27 17.74
N TYR A 100 -18.94 -8.02 18.63
CA TYR A 100 -18.53 -7.50 19.94
C TYR A 100 -17.33 -6.57 19.74
N LEU A 101 -17.43 -5.33 20.22
CA LEU A 101 -16.32 -4.38 20.19
C LEU A 101 -15.22 -4.85 21.14
N ALA A 102 -14.14 -5.41 20.59
CA ALA A 102 -12.95 -5.72 21.38
C ALA A 102 -12.25 -4.41 21.77
N THR A 103 -12.23 -4.10 23.06
CA THR A 103 -11.46 -2.96 23.61
C THR A 103 -9.98 -3.13 23.30
N GLN A 104 -9.34 -2.08 22.76
CA GLN A 104 -7.93 -2.08 22.36
C GLN A 104 -7.01 -2.42 23.54
N TYR A 105 -6.46 -3.64 23.55
CA TYR A 105 -5.42 -4.03 24.50
C TYR A 105 -4.11 -3.23 24.26
N SER A 106 -3.86 -2.27 25.16
CA SER A 106 -2.60 -2.11 25.90
C SER A 106 -1.25 -2.08 25.15
N TYR A 107 -1.05 -1.22 24.14
CA TYR A 107 0.31 -0.86 23.68
C TYR A 107 0.87 0.44 24.29
N TRP A 108 0.04 1.26 24.95
CA TRP A 108 0.49 2.48 25.64
C TRP A 108 0.87 2.28 27.12
N LYS A 109 0.50 1.15 27.74
CA LYS A 109 0.76 0.90 29.18
C LYS A 109 2.19 0.43 29.49
N LEU A 110 2.99 0.10 28.46
CA LEU A 110 4.40 -0.27 28.62
C LEU A 110 5.38 0.89 28.39
N ARG A 111 4.94 2.00 27.78
CA ARG A 111 5.78 3.20 27.60
C ARG A 111 5.81 4.09 28.83
N SER A 112 4.77 4.06 29.66
CA SER A 112 4.71 4.77 30.94
C SER A 112 5.35 4.01 32.12
N ARG A 113 5.61 2.70 32.00
CA ARG A 113 6.39 1.94 33.01
C ARG A 113 7.90 2.09 32.86
N ILE A 114 8.41 2.19 31.63
CA ILE A 114 9.85 2.29 31.36
C ILE A 114 10.40 3.67 31.75
N THR A 115 9.62 4.75 31.59
CA THR A 115 10.04 6.10 32.04
C THR A 115 10.04 6.24 33.57
N LEU A 116 9.14 5.56 34.29
CA LEU A 116 9.13 5.57 35.76
C LEU A 116 10.30 4.78 36.36
N SER A 117 10.70 3.65 35.78
CA SER A 117 11.84 2.86 36.27
C SER A 117 13.20 3.53 36.03
N ILE A 118 13.38 4.28 34.94
CA ILE A 118 14.62 5.01 34.66
C ILE A 118 14.76 6.25 35.57
N THR A 119 13.65 6.90 35.92
CA THR A 119 13.67 8.07 36.84
C THR A 119 13.95 7.65 38.30
N ILE A 120 13.55 6.43 38.71
CA ILE A 120 13.86 5.89 40.04
C ILE A 120 15.34 5.48 40.12
N TYR A 121 15.88 4.80 39.11
CA TYR A 121 17.30 4.41 39.11
C TYR A 121 18.28 5.59 39.05
N PHE A 122 17.90 6.73 38.46
CA PHE A 122 18.78 7.90 38.38
C PHE A 122 18.81 8.74 39.67
N ARG A 123 17.93 8.47 40.64
CA ARG A 123 17.83 9.25 41.88
C ARG A 123 18.53 8.60 43.07
N ASP A 124 18.98 7.34 42.96
CA ASP A 124 19.57 6.56 44.06
C ASP A 124 21.07 6.22 43.87
N THR A 125 21.75 6.73 42.84
CA THR A 125 23.22 6.54 42.63
C THR A 125 24.07 7.79 42.79
N PHE A 126 23.53 8.90 43.29
CA PHE A 126 24.30 10.12 43.57
C PHE A 126 24.32 10.44 45.07
N TRP A 127 24.81 9.48 45.86
CA TRP A 127 25.33 9.67 47.22
C TRP A 127 26.26 8.51 47.57
N ILE A 128 27.40 8.44 46.86
CA ILE A 128 28.71 7.98 47.35
C ILE A 128 29.75 8.91 46.70
#